data_AF-A0A7T3REU4-F1
#
_entry.id   AF-A0A7T3REU4-F1
#
_cell.length_a   1.000
_cell.length_b   1.000
_cell.length_c   1.000
_cell.angle_alpha   90.00
_cell.angle_beta   90.00
_cell.angle_gamma   90.00
#
_symmetry.space_group_name_H-M   'P 1'
#
loop_
_entity.id
_entity.type
_entity.pdbx_description
1 polymer ?
#
loop_
_entity_poly.entity_id
_entity_poly.type
_entity_poly.pdbx_seq_one_letter_code
_entity_poly.pdbx_strand_id
1 'polypeptide(L)'
;MKSTRLSLLRAKAVLFALVSVLAFSFSACNVTTEPEVEHVYKQIDADDLLVGTWTGGSTEWPESYTITNTTFESKGSYKGNNLVVQKLDSTSGYIYIKYTVAMNADWSYSETAPDVGKWYAISYKDLGAEKISLSGAYKKDGATSCKTLDEAVTEFTVDNGYFGTYSSCTRQKSE
;
A
#
# COMPACT_ATOMS: atom_id res chain seq x y z
N MET A 1 42.07 11.82 66.22
CA MET A 1 43.53 11.58 66.10
C MET A 1 43.77 10.09 66.34
N LYS A 2 44.52 9.37 65.48
CA LYS A 2 44.91 7.93 65.60
C LYS A 2 43.70 6.93 65.52
N SER A 3 43.71 5.92 64.63
CA SER A 3 44.45 4.62 64.61
C SER A 3 43.82 3.60 65.58
N THR A 4 43.64 2.30 65.29
CA THR A 4 44.45 1.28 64.56
C THR A 4 43.50 0.14 64.07
N ARG A 5 43.49 -0.48 62.88
CA ARG A 5 44.46 -1.14 61.93
C ARG A 5 44.63 -2.68 62.12
N LEU A 6 44.43 -3.45 61.03
CA LEU A 6 44.81 -4.89 60.77
C LEU A 6 44.06 -5.98 61.59
N SER A 7 43.97 -7.27 61.20
CA SER A 7 44.42 -8.09 60.03
C SER A 7 43.47 -9.31 59.84
N LEU A 8 43.09 -9.83 58.65
CA LEU A 8 43.82 -10.47 57.52
C LEU A 8 44.10 -11.99 57.70
N LEU A 9 43.84 -12.80 56.66
CA LEU A 9 44.10 -14.27 56.47
C LEU A 9 43.11 -15.26 57.11
N ARG A 10 42.94 -16.53 56.68
CA ARG A 10 42.82 -17.22 55.35
C ARG A 10 42.84 -18.75 55.59
N ALA A 11 41.88 -19.53 55.07
CA ALA A 11 41.95 -21.01 54.98
C ALA A 11 41.08 -21.56 53.81
N LYS A 12 41.28 -22.81 53.37
CA LYS A 12 40.61 -23.43 52.19
C LYS A 12 40.28 -24.93 52.35
N ALA A 13 39.09 -25.34 51.91
CA ALA A 13 38.70 -26.62 51.27
C ALA A 13 37.23 -26.45 50.77
N VAL A 14 36.74 -26.76 49.55
CA VAL A 14 37.00 -27.81 48.52
C VAL A 14 36.50 -29.18 49.00
N LEU A 15 35.40 -29.76 48.47
CA LEU A 15 35.29 -30.66 47.28
C LEU A 15 33.77 -31.11 47.21
N PHE A 16 33.04 -31.47 46.12
CA PHE A 16 33.20 -31.55 44.65
C PHE A 16 31.80 -31.50 43.95
N ALA A 17 31.76 -31.31 42.61
CA ALA A 17 30.70 -31.72 41.65
C ALA A 17 29.26 -31.13 41.80
N LEU A 18 28.40 -31.12 40.76
CA LEU A 18 28.45 -31.75 39.43
C LEU A 18 28.18 -30.73 38.29
N VAL A 19 28.56 -31.08 37.06
CA VAL A 19 28.48 -30.20 35.87
C VAL A 19 27.45 -30.74 34.87
N SER A 20 26.59 -29.87 34.35
CA SER A 20 25.76 -30.13 33.16
C SER A 20 25.69 -28.87 32.28
N VAL A 21 26.70 -28.69 31.42
CA VAL A 21 26.74 -27.58 30.44
C VAL A 21 25.79 -27.90 29.28
N LEU A 22 24.62 -27.26 29.28
CA LEU A 22 23.83 -27.08 28.05
C LEU A 22 24.28 -25.80 27.35
N ALA A 23 25.38 -25.91 26.61
CA ALA A 23 25.85 -24.84 25.73
C ALA A 23 24.95 -24.76 24.48
N PHE A 24 23.83 -24.05 24.59
CA PHE A 24 23.11 -23.59 23.40
C PHE A 24 23.92 -22.50 22.72
N SER A 25 24.72 -22.91 21.73
CA SER A 25 25.44 -22.02 20.83
C SER A 25 24.46 -21.26 19.95
N PHE A 26 24.10 -20.04 20.36
CA PHE A 26 23.39 -19.08 19.51
C PHE A 26 24.32 -18.56 18.42
N SER A 27 24.56 -19.39 17.42
CA SER A 27 25.14 -18.95 16.14
C SER A 27 24.15 -18.02 15.45
N ALA A 28 24.63 -16.80 15.17
CA ALA A 28 24.15 -15.86 14.16
C ALA A 28 22.64 -15.89 13.81
N CYS A 29 21.92 -14.89 14.31
CA CYS A 29 21.05 -14.12 13.42
C CYS A 29 21.16 -12.64 13.80
N ASN A 30 21.82 -11.85 12.97
CA ASN A 30 21.51 -10.42 12.92
C ASN A 30 20.09 -10.35 12.35
N VAL A 31 19.10 -10.11 13.20
CA VAL A 31 17.78 -9.68 12.73
C VAL A 31 17.99 -8.26 12.21
N THR A 32 18.36 -8.16 10.94
CA THR A 32 18.19 -6.94 10.16
C THR A 32 16.68 -6.74 10.03
N THR A 33 16.08 -6.07 11.00
CA THR A 33 14.72 -5.55 10.87
C THR A 33 14.76 -4.59 9.69
N GLU A 34 14.22 -5.00 8.54
CA GLU A 34 14.06 -4.11 7.40
C GLU A 34 13.19 -2.93 7.86
N PRO A 35 13.53 -1.69 7.46
CA PRO A 35 12.81 -0.51 7.96
C PRO A 35 11.35 -0.58 7.49
N GLU A 36 10.44 -0.55 8.46
CA GLU A 36 9.00 -0.46 8.21
C GLU A 36 8.72 0.80 7.39
N VAL A 37 8.33 0.61 6.12
CA VAL A 37 8.12 1.73 5.19
C VAL A 37 6.79 2.38 5.50
N GLU A 38 6.81 3.50 6.22
CA GLU A 38 5.61 4.28 6.51
C GLU A 38 4.96 4.78 5.21
N HIS A 39 3.91 4.09 4.77
CA HIS A 39 3.19 4.40 3.54
C HIS A 39 2.27 5.60 3.75
N VAL A 40 2.81 6.81 3.56
CA VAL A 40 2.06 8.07 3.67
C VAL A 40 1.06 8.23 2.52
N TYR A 41 -0.15 7.67 2.71
CA TYR A 41 -1.34 8.02 1.95
C TYR A 41 -2.08 9.18 2.61
N LYS A 42 -2.71 10.05 1.82
CA LYS A 42 -3.56 11.14 2.32
C LYS A 42 -4.69 11.49 1.38
N GLN A 43 -5.74 12.13 1.88
CA GLN A 43 -6.70 12.81 1.01
C GLN A 43 -5.99 13.93 0.22
N ILE A 44 -6.42 14.17 -1.01
CA ILE A 44 -5.94 15.26 -1.87
C ILE A 44 -6.87 16.46 -1.79
N ASP A 45 -6.38 17.64 -2.18
CA ASP A 45 -7.16 18.87 -2.25
C ASP A 45 -7.98 18.93 -3.56
N ALA A 46 -8.97 19.83 -3.64
CA ALA A 46 -9.87 19.94 -4.79
C ALA A 46 -9.21 20.53 -6.05
N ASP A 47 -8.02 21.10 -5.92
CA ASP A 47 -7.15 21.65 -6.95
C ASP A 47 -5.89 20.79 -7.21
N ASP A 48 -5.77 19.61 -6.58
CA ASP A 48 -4.69 18.66 -6.89
C ASP A 48 -4.76 18.23 -8.36
N LEU A 49 -3.60 18.13 -9.01
CA LEU A 49 -3.47 17.83 -10.44
C LEU A 49 -4.17 16.54 -10.88
N LEU A 50 -4.39 15.58 -9.97
CA LEU A 50 -5.18 14.36 -10.23
C LEU A 50 -6.67 14.64 -10.49
N VAL A 51 -7.24 15.67 -9.86
CA VAL A 51 -8.68 16.00 -9.92
C VAL A 51 -9.08 16.44 -11.33
N GLY A 52 -10.22 15.95 -11.80
CA GLY A 52 -10.81 16.23 -13.11
C GLY A 52 -11.29 14.98 -13.84
N THR A 53 -11.76 15.18 -15.08
CA THR A 53 -12.14 14.08 -15.98
C THR A 53 -11.03 13.81 -16.98
N TRP A 54 -10.69 12.53 -17.13
CA TRP A 54 -9.64 12.00 -17.99
C TRP A 54 -10.26 11.06 -19.03
N THR A 55 -9.90 11.20 -20.30
CA THR A 55 -10.48 10.44 -21.42
C THR A 55 -9.40 9.76 -22.24
N GLY A 56 -9.62 8.50 -22.62
CA GLY A 56 -8.66 7.67 -23.36
C GLY A 56 -9.36 6.60 -24.21
N GLY A 57 -8.68 5.48 -24.44
CA GLY A 57 -9.18 4.37 -25.26
C GLY A 57 -9.17 4.67 -26.77
N SER A 58 -10.02 3.94 -27.50
CA SER A 58 -10.25 4.14 -28.95
C SER A 58 -11.66 4.65 -29.24
N THR A 59 -11.98 4.93 -30.50
CA THR A 59 -13.34 5.33 -30.92
C THR A 59 -14.36 4.21 -30.66
N GLU A 60 -13.94 2.95 -30.78
CA GLU A 60 -14.74 1.75 -30.52
C GLU A 60 -14.84 1.45 -29.01
N TRP A 61 -13.78 1.75 -28.26
CA TRP A 61 -13.66 1.48 -26.82
C TRP A 61 -13.22 2.75 -26.06
N PRO A 62 -14.09 3.77 -25.94
CA PRO A 62 -13.73 5.04 -25.31
C PRO A 62 -13.70 4.92 -23.79
N GLU A 63 -12.56 5.24 -23.19
CA GLU A 63 -12.33 5.19 -21.75
C GLU A 63 -12.57 6.57 -21.12
N SER A 64 -13.13 6.61 -19.91
CA SER A 64 -13.38 7.85 -19.19
C SER A 64 -13.32 7.63 -17.68
N TYR A 65 -12.50 8.43 -17.00
CA TYR A 65 -12.28 8.37 -15.56
C TYR A 65 -12.53 9.74 -14.95
N THR A 66 -13.37 9.82 -13.93
CA THR A 66 -13.63 11.06 -13.18
C THR A 66 -13.03 10.93 -11.79
N ILE A 67 -12.11 11.84 -11.45
CA ILE A 67 -11.40 11.87 -10.18
C ILE A 67 -11.80 13.16 -9.45
N THR A 68 -12.23 13.03 -8.19
CA THR A 68 -12.44 14.16 -7.28
C THR A 68 -11.51 14.04 -6.08
N ASN A 69 -11.56 15.01 -5.17
CA ASN A 69 -10.87 14.94 -3.88
C ASN A 69 -11.45 13.91 -2.89
N THR A 70 -12.50 13.17 -3.26
CA THR A 70 -13.18 12.18 -2.40
C THR A 70 -13.64 10.91 -3.13
N THR A 71 -13.68 10.90 -4.47
CA THR A 71 -14.24 9.80 -5.28
C THR A 71 -13.44 9.53 -6.56
N PHE A 72 -13.56 8.29 -7.04
CA PHE A 72 -13.11 7.85 -8.37
C PHE A 72 -14.26 7.14 -9.08
N GLU A 73 -14.46 7.42 -10.37
CA GLU A 73 -15.36 6.67 -11.26
C GLU A 73 -14.61 6.24 -12.51
N SER A 74 -14.67 4.95 -12.85
CA SER A 74 -14.48 4.45 -14.21
C SER A 74 -15.86 4.35 -14.87
N LYS A 75 -16.07 5.12 -15.94
CA LYS A 75 -17.40 5.30 -16.56
C LYS A 75 -17.97 3.97 -17.06
N GLY A 76 -19.15 3.60 -16.57
CA GLY A 76 -19.81 2.32 -16.92
C GLY A 76 -19.17 1.07 -16.29
N SER A 77 -18.23 1.27 -15.36
CA SER A 77 -17.44 0.23 -14.68
C SER A 77 -17.46 0.50 -13.17
N TYR A 78 -16.36 0.21 -12.47
CA TYR A 78 -16.24 0.39 -11.03
C TYR A 78 -16.20 1.86 -10.57
N LYS A 79 -16.64 2.09 -9.34
CA LYS A 79 -16.65 3.42 -8.67
C LYS A 79 -16.32 3.27 -7.20
N GLY A 80 -15.78 4.32 -6.58
CA GLY A 80 -15.55 4.34 -5.14
C GLY A 80 -15.43 5.73 -4.53
N ASN A 81 -15.44 5.75 -3.21
CA ASN A 81 -15.32 6.93 -2.36
C ASN A 81 -14.22 6.72 -1.31
N ASN A 82 -14.10 7.63 -0.33
CA ASN A 82 -13.01 7.65 0.65
C ASN A 82 -11.63 7.71 -0.04
N LEU A 83 -11.52 8.46 -1.14
CA LEU A 83 -10.31 8.54 -1.95
C LEU A 83 -9.13 9.08 -1.13
N VAL A 84 -8.04 8.31 -1.12
CA VAL A 84 -6.73 8.73 -0.62
C VAL A 84 -5.65 8.37 -1.63
N VAL A 85 -4.55 9.11 -1.63
CA VAL A 85 -3.46 8.97 -2.59
C VAL A 85 -2.14 8.80 -1.86
N GLN A 86 -1.40 7.75 -2.25
CA GLN A 86 0.02 7.59 -1.95
C GLN A 86 0.81 8.08 -3.16
N LYS A 87 1.53 9.19 -3.03
CA LYS A 87 2.41 9.69 -4.10
C LYS A 87 3.77 9.01 -3.99
N LEU A 88 4.23 8.38 -5.06
CA LEU A 88 5.58 7.79 -5.14
C LEU A 88 6.58 8.85 -5.62
N ASP A 89 6.16 9.69 -6.58
CA ASP A 89 6.86 10.89 -7.01
C ASP A 89 5.85 11.99 -7.41
N SER A 90 6.30 13.06 -8.07
CA SER A 90 5.44 14.16 -8.52
C SER A 90 4.49 13.80 -9.68
N THR A 91 4.72 12.67 -10.35
CA THR A 91 4.04 12.21 -11.56
C THR A 91 3.45 10.79 -11.45
N SER A 92 3.83 10.00 -10.44
CA SER A 92 3.36 8.63 -10.22
C SER A 92 2.92 8.33 -8.78
N GLY A 93 2.09 7.29 -8.62
CA GLY A 93 1.59 6.83 -7.33
C GLY A 93 0.40 5.88 -7.44
N TYR A 94 -0.32 5.76 -6.31
CA TYR A 94 -1.54 4.95 -6.19
C TYR A 94 -2.69 5.78 -5.63
N ILE A 95 -3.87 5.65 -6.24
CA ILE A 95 -5.16 6.12 -5.73
C ILE A 95 -5.84 4.92 -5.08
N TYR A 96 -6.15 5.01 -3.79
CA TYR A 96 -6.94 4.01 -3.08
C TYR A 96 -8.37 4.51 -2.91
N ILE A 97 -9.33 3.63 -3.18
CA ILE A 97 -10.77 3.88 -2.99
C ILE A 97 -11.44 2.73 -2.26
N LYS A 98 -12.53 3.04 -1.58
CA LYS A 98 -13.48 2.05 -1.10
C LYS A 98 -14.61 1.92 -2.12
N TYR A 99 -14.82 0.72 -2.65
CA TYR A 99 -15.80 0.48 -3.71
C TYR A 99 -17.22 0.87 -3.28
N THR A 100 -17.89 1.66 -4.12
CA THR A 100 -19.35 1.89 -4.10
C THR A 100 -20.04 1.13 -5.23
N VAL A 101 -19.34 0.88 -6.33
CA VAL A 101 -19.75 -0.01 -7.43
C VAL A 101 -18.56 -0.91 -7.75
N ALA A 102 -18.77 -2.23 -7.73
CA ALA A 102 -17.75 -3.22 -8.04
C ALA A 102 -18.27 -4.27 -9.04
N MET A 103 -17.37 -5.14 -9.52
CA MET A 103 -17.67 -6.15 -10.53
C MET A 103 -18.30 -7.41 -9.89
N ASN A 104 -19.29 -7.98 -10.57
CA ASN A 104 -19.91 -9.26 -10.27
C ASN A 104 -19.25 -10.42 -11.03
N ALA A 105 -19.56 -11.66 -10.65
CA ALA A 105 -19.04 -12.87 -11.31
C ALA A 105 -19.52 -13.06 -12.77
N ASP A 106 -20.54 -12.31 -13.19
CA ASP A 106 -21.05 -12.25 -14.56
C ASP A 106 -20.49 -11.08 -15.39
N TRP A 107 -19.47 -10.38 -14.86
CA TRP A 107 -18.84 -9.18 -15.43
C TRP A 107 -19.73 -7.93 -15.48
N SER A 108 -20.93 -7.97 -14.89
CA SER A 108 -21.72 -6.75 -14.63
C SER A 108 -21.11 -5.93 -13.48
N TYR A 109 -21.50 -4.66 -13.35
CA TYR A 109 -21.09 -3.78 -12.26
C TYR A 109 -22.33 -3.33 -11.47
N SER A 110 -22.29 -3.43 -10.13
CA SER A 110 -23.41 -3.00 -9.28
C SER A 110 -22.99 -2.47 -7.90
N GLU A 111 -23.90 -1.74 -7.27
CA GLU A 111 -23.81 -1.26 -5.88
C GLU A 111 -24.02 -2.37 -4.83
N THR A 112 -24.20 -3.62 -5.29
CA THR A 112 -24.48 -4.81 -4.47
C THR A 112 -23.47 -5.94 -4.70
N ALA A 113 -22.45 -5.71 -5.53
CA ALA A 113 -21.44 -6.70 -5.86
C ALA A 113 -20.61 -7.12 -4.63
N PRO A 114 -20.04 -8.34 -4.59
CA PRO A 114 -19.39 -8.89 -3.39
C PRO A 114 -18.21 -8.09 -2.83
N ASP A 115 -17.68 -7.14 -3.61
CA ASP A 115 -16.54 -6.30 -3.28
C ASP A 115 -16.92 -4.85 -2.93
N VAL A 116 -18.20 -4.47 -2.99
CA VAL A 116 -18.68 -3.17 -2.48
C VAL A 116 -18.38 -3.06 -0.99
N GLY A 117 -17.88 -1.91 -0.56
CA GLY A 117 -17.42 -1.69 0.81
C GLY A 117 -16.02 -2.24 1.13
N LYS A 118 -15.28 -2.76 0.14
CA LYS A 118 -13.86 -3.14 0.26
C LYS A 118 -12.95 -2.12 -0.45
N TRP A 119 -11.65 -2.16 -0.14
CA TRP A 119 -10.63 -1.29 -0.71
C TRP A 119 -10.04 -1.83 -2.01
N TYR A 120 -9.70 -0.92 -2.92
CA TYR A 120 -9.11 -1.18 -4.22
C TYR A 120 -8.11 -0.07 -4.59
N ALA A 121 -7.20 -0.36 -5.51
CA ALA A 121 -6.14 0.55 -5.94
C ALA A 121 -6.14 0.80 -7.46
N ILE A 122 -5.83 2.03 -7.84
CA ILE A 122 -5.56 2.45 -9.21
C ILE A 122 -4.17 3.08 -9.22
N SER A 123 -3.21 2.49 -9.93
CA SER A 123 -1.92 3.10 -10.19
C SER A 123 -2.07 4.23 -11.20
N TYR A 124 -1.40 5.35 -10.96
CA TYR A 124 -1.20 6.40 -11.94
C TYR A 124 0.29 6.64 -12.18
N LYS A 125 0.62 7.06 -13.40
CA LYS A 125 1.93 7.54 -13.81
C LYS A 125 1.77 8.59 -14.91
N ASP A 126 2.88 9.18 -15.36
CA ASP A 126 2.91 10.15 -16.46
C ASP A 126 2.06 11.42 -16.23
N LEU A 127 1.63 11.69 -15.00
CA LEU A 127 0.73 12.79 -14.64
C LEU A 127 1.33 14.15 -15.03
N GLY A 128 0.54 14.95 -15.73
CA GLY A 128 0.85 16.34 -16.08
C GLY A 128 -0.41 17.18 -16.29
N ALA A 129 -0.24 18.41 -16.79
CA ALA A 129 -1.36 19.34 -17.01
C ALA A 129 -2.49 18.74 -17.85
N GLU A 130 -2.15 18.09 -18.98
CA GLU A 130 -3.14 17.56 -19.94
C GLU A 130 -3.09 16.04 -20.14
N LYS A 131 -2.23 15.29 -19.43
CA LYS A 131 -2.09 13.82 -19.59
C LYS A 131 -1.98 13.06 -18.27
N ILE A 132 -2.38 11.79 -18.29
CA ILE A 132 -2.18 10.79 -17.24
C ILE A 132 -2.16 9.38 -17.87
N SER A 133 -1.51 8.42 -17.21
CA SER A 133 -1.67 6.99 -17.50
C SER A 133 -2.24 6.28 -16.26
N LEU A 134 -3.38 5.61 -16.40
CA LEU A 134 -4.12 4.97 -15.29
C LEU A 134 -4.18 3.44 -15.45
N SER A 135 -4.07 2.69 -14.35
CA SER A 135 -4.20 1.23 -14.33
C SER A 135 -4.90 0.78 -13.06
N GLY A 136 -6.08 0.15 -13.20
CA GLY A 136 -6.74 -0.51 -12.06
C GLY A 136 -6.01 -1.79 -11.68
N ALA A 137 -5.89 -2.09 -10.39
CA ALA A 137 -5.23 -3.30 -9.91
C ALA A 137 -5.88 -4.58 -10.50
N TYR A 138 -5.12 -5.34 -11.26
CA TYR A 138 -5.49 -6.67 -11.76
C TYR A 138 -4.26 -7.57 -11.84
N LYS A 139 -4.33 -8.70 -11.15
CA LYS A 139 -3.37 -9.80 -11.20
C LYS A 139 -4.15 -11.09 -11.37
N LYS A 140 -3.74 -11.93 -12.33
CA LYS A 140 -4.37 -13.24 -12.51
C LYS A 140 -4.20 -14.05 -11.22
N ASP A 141 -5.30 -14.65 -10.75
CA ASP A 141 -5.38 -15.44 -9.52
C ASP A 141 -5.00 -14.66 -8.23
N GLY A 142 -4.97 -13.31 -8.29
CA GLY A 142 -4.75 -12.40 -7.17
C GLY A 142 -6.04 -11.87 -6.52
N ALA A 143 -5.90 -10.95 -5.56
CA ALA A 143 -7.02 -10.28 -4.90
C ALA A 143 -7.73 -9.28 -5.84
N THR A 144 -9.05 -9.21 -5.74
CA THR A 144 -9.87 -8.18 -6.41
C THR A 144 -10.12 -6.96 -5.54
N SER A 145 -9.96 -7.10 -4.22
CA SER A 145 -10.11 -6.06 -3.20
C SER A 145 -9.62 -6.54 -1.82
N CYS A 146 -9.41 -5.60 -0.89
CA CYS A 146 -8.98 -5.85 0.49
C CYS A 146 -9.98 -5.30 1.53
N LYS A 147 -9.98 -5.80 2.76
CA LYS A 147 -10.91 -5.34 3.82
C LYS A 147 -10.44 -4.03 4.45
N THR A 148 -9.13 -3.87 4.66
CA THR A 148 -8.52 -2.63 5.18
C THR A 148 -7.74 -1.89 4.09
N LEU A 149 -7.36 -0.64 4.40
CA LEU A 149 -6.51 0.16 3.53
C LEU A 149 -5.06 -0.34 3.58
N ASP A 150 -4.56 -0.73 4.75
CA ASP A 150 -3.19 -1.23 4.94
C ASP A 150 -2.94 -2.54 4.17
N GLU A 151 -3.94 -3.43 4.15
CA GLU A 151 -3.98 -4.61 3.27
C GLU A 151 -3.89 -4.19 1.79
N ALA A 152 -4.69 -3.20 1.35
CA ALA A 152 -4.72 -2.74 -0.04
C ALA A 152 -3.39 -2.07 -0.47
N VAL A 153 -2.76 -1.32 0.42
CA VAL A 153 -1.46 -0.66 0.22
C VAL A 153 -0.34 -1.70 0.08
N THR A 154 -0.39 -2.76 0.90
CA THR A 154 0.60 -3.83 0.89
C THR A 154 0.42 -4.78 -0.30
N GLU A 155 -0.82 -5.10 -0.67
CA GLU A 155 -1.13 -6.06 -1.75
C GLU A 155 -1.01 -5.42 -3.14
N PHE A 156 -1.64 -4.26 -3.38
CA PHE A 156 -1.77 -3.69 -4.72
C PHE A 156 -0.59 -2.78 -5.11
N THR A 157 0.55 -3.40 -5.40
CA THR A 157 1.78 -2.72 -5.85
C THR A 157 2.21 -3.17 -7.25
N VAL A 158 3.06 -2.35 -7.90
CA VAL A 158 3.73 -2.72 -9.16
C VAL A 158 4.62 -3.95 -8.97
N ASP A 159 5.37 -4.04 -7.86
CA ASP A 159 6.27 -5.16 -7.57
C ASP A 159 5.52 -6.48 -7.32
N ASN A 160 4.33 -6.41 -6.72
CA ASN A 160 3.43 -7.56 -6.60
C ASN A 160 2.76 -7.94 -7.93
N GLY A 161 2.92 -7.14 -9.00
CA GLY A 161 2.48 -7.45 -10.36
C GLY A 161 1.02 -7.08 -10.67
N TYR A 162 0.44 -6.09 -9.99
CA TYR A 162 -0.98 -5.72 -10.15
C TYR A 162 -1.30 -4.73 -11.28
N PHE A 163 -0.31 -4.13 -11.95
CA PHE A 163 -0.56 -3.03 -12.90
C PHE A 163 0.04 -3.30 -14.28
N GLY A 164 -0.58 -4.24 -15.02
CA GLY A 164 -0.09 -4.70 -16.33
C GLY A 164 -0.42 -3.79 -17.51
N THR A 165 -1.65 -3.26 -17.56
CA THR A 165 -2.16 -2.44 -18.68
C THR A 165 -2.49 -1.03 -18.20
N TYR A 166 -1.98 -0.01 -18.88
CA TYR A 166 -2.25 1.39 -18.56
C TYR A 166 -3.06 2.06 -19.68
N SER A 167 -4.23 2.59 -19.33
CA SER A 167 -5.05 3.48 -20.14
C SER A 167 -4.36 4.84 -20.23
N SER A 168 -3.95 5.23 -21.43
CA SER A 168 -3.34 6.55 -21.68
C SER A 168 -4.44 7.56 -21.94
N CYS A 169 -4.58 8.55 -21.05
CA CYS A 169 -5.68 9.50 -21.08
C CYS A 169 -5.20 10.95 -21.19
N THR A 170 -5.99 11.78 -21.87
CA THR A 170 -5.88 13.24 -21.86
C THR A 170 -6.92 13.85 -20.93
N ARG A 171 -6.67 15.06 -20.43
CA ARG A 171 -7.66 15.80 -19.62
C ARG A 171 -8.80 16.27 -20.53
N GLN A 172 -10.05 15.96 -20.17
CA GLN A 172 -11.21 16.58 -20.81
C GLN A 172 -11.21 18.07 -20.50
N LYS A 173 -11.27 18.91 -21.55
CA LYS A 173 -11.36 20.36 -21.40
C LYS A 173 -12.78 20.75 -21.01
N SER A 174 -12.90 21.73 -20.10
CA SER A 174 -14.18 22.38 -19.83
C SER A 174 -14.62 23.17 -21.06
N GLU A 175 -15.89 23.03 -21.43
CA GLU A 175 -16.57 23.84 -22.43
C GLU A 175 -16.93 25.24 -21.88
#